data_AF-A0A382KSU1-F1
#
_entry.id   AF-A0A382KSU1-F1
#
_cell.length_a   1.000
_cell.length_b   1.000
_cell.length_c   1.000
_cell.angle_alpha   90.00
_cell.angle_beta   90.00
_cell.angle_gamma   90.00
#
_symmetry.space_group_name_H-M   'P 1'
#
loop_
_entity.id
_entity.type
_entity.pdbx_description
1 polymer ?
#
loop_
_entity_poly.entity_id
_entity_poly.type
_entity_poly.pdbx_seq_one_letter_code
_entity_poly.pdbx_strand_id
1 'polypeptide(L)'
;VTEPDDLEIARRIYARDVSLWSTDTEVQSAIGQRLGWLDAPAWLKLNQGMLRDWAETIHTRGFERVVLLGMGGSSLAAEVLARLFGASGSGLPVVVLDDTHPDAVLAVTRSGDLATTLFLASSKSGSTAEVSALLAYFWMALESDGRRAGENFAAVTDAGSALEQFARDRKFDQCFLNPVDIGGRYSALSAFGMVPAALLGVDLERLLASADAALNSSDPQSSSADHSALALGQMMGRAALAGRDKLTVLLSSRLAPFAGWIEQLVAESTGKSGMGIVPITGEALPIEAYGDDRMFAVVILEGDCALQARSEAIEAAGHPLVRHKLKDIYDIGGAFFHWQFAVAVAGAVLGVNPFDEPDVSRSKATTIRLLNDPKMRDNSELVTVAKDQG
;
A
#
# COMPACT_ATOMS: atom_id res chain seq x y z
N VAL A 1 16.44 22.97 12.65
CA VAL A 1 16.33 24.22 11.87
C VAL A 1 16.73 23.86 10.46
N THR A 2 15.77 23.73 9.57
CA THR A 2 16.00 23.44 8.15
C THR A 2 16.76 24.63 7.54
N GLU A 3 17.88 24.38 6.87
CA GLU A 3 18.58 25.43 6.14
C GLU A 3 17.68 25.95 5.00
N PRO A 4 17.83 27.20 4.53
CA PRO A 4 16.93 27.78 3.52
C PRO A 4 16.79 26.98 2.20
N ASP A 5 17.78 26.13 1.87
CA ASP A 5 17.79 25.24 0.71
C ASP A 5 16.89 23.99 0.91
N ASP A 6 16.55 23.66 2.15
CA ASP A 6 15.83 22.44 2.53
C ASP A 6 14.35 22.45 2.10
N LEU A 7 13.73 23.63 2.06
CA LEU A 7 12.33 23.78 1.64
C LEU A 7 12.16 23.71 0.12
N GLU A 8 13.25 23.83 -0.64
CA GLU A 8 13.18 23.83 -2.10
C GLU A 8 12.78 22.47 -2.66
N ILE A 9 13.22 21.38 -2.03
CA ILE A 9 12.76 20.03 -2.39
C ILE A 9 11.24 19.95 -2.29
N ALA A 10 10.65 20.43 -1.20
CA ALA A 10 9.21 20.41 -1.03
C ALA A 10 8.51 21.25 -2.12
N ARG A 11 8.97 22.49 -2.39
CA ARG A 11 8.39 23.34 -3.45
C ARG A 11 8.43 22.64 -4.81
N ARG A 12 9.55 22.01 -5.15
CA ARG A 12 9.75 21.30 -6.42
C ARG A 12 8.86 20.06 -6.53
N ILE A 13 8.61 19.34 -5.44
CA ILE A 13 7.63 18.23 -5.41
C ILE A 13 6.23 18.74 -5.73
N TYR A 14 5.75 19.81 -5.06
CA TYR A 14 4.43 20.40 -5.33
C TYR A 14 4.33 20.99 -6.75
N ALA A 15 5.44 21.51 -7.28
CA ALA A 15 5.54 21.97 -8.67
C ALA A 15 5.67 20.81 -9.68
N ARG A 16 5.73 19.55 -9.23
CA ARG A 16 5.96 18.34 -10.06
C ARG A 16 7.22 18.43 -10.91
N ASP A 17 8.26 19.08 -10.40
CA ASP A 17 9.54 19.20 -11.09
C ASP A 17 10.28 17.87 -11.07
N VAL A 18 10.13 17.11 -12.17
CA VAL A 18 10.74 15.80 -12.37
C VAL A 18 12.27 15.82 -12.38
N SER A 19 12.90 16.98 -12.64
CA SER A 19 14.35 17.13 -12.62
C SER A 19 14.94 17.03 -11.21
N LEU A 20 14.09 16.97 -10.19
CA LEU A 20 14.49 16.75 -8.80
C LEU A 20 15.13 15.37 -8.58
N TRP A 21 14.72 14.34 -9.32
CA TRP A 21 15.14 12.95 -9.09
C TRP A 21 16.09 12.40 -10.16
N SER A 22 16.15 13.02 -11.33
CA SER A 22 17.01 12.55 -12.42
C SER A 22 17.32 13.67 -13.41
N THR A 23 18.50 13.65 -14.01
CA THR A 23 18.85 14.49 -15.17
C THR A 23 18.56 13.80 -16.51
N ASP A 24 18.24 12.51 -16.48
CA ASP A 24 17.89 11.73 -17.68
C ASP A 24 16.45 12.02 -18.11
N THR A 25 16.26 12.42 -19.36
CA THR A 25 14.96 12.85 -19.89
C THR A 25 13.93 11.71 -20.01
N GLU A 26 14.37 10.47 -20.27
CA GLU A 26 13.47 9.32 -20.32
C GLU A 26 12.98 8.96 -18.93
N VAL A 27 13.88 8.97 -17.94
CA VAL A 27 13.53 8.76 -16.52
C VAL A 27 12.60 9.87 -16.04
N GLN A 28 12.89 11.14 -16.36
CA GLN A 28 12.01 12.27 -16.04
C GLN A 28 10.60 12.11 -16.60
N SER A 29 10.48 11.67 -17.86
CA SER A 29 9.18 11.39 -18.48
C SER A 29 8.41 10.30 -17.74
N ALA A 30 9.09 9.20 -17.37
CA ALA A 30 8.49 8.11 -16.60
C ALA A 30 8.05 8.57 -15.20
N ILE A 31 8.84 9.41 -14.53
CA ILE A 31 8.49 10.01 -13.23
C ILE A 31 7.25 10.90 -13.36
N GLY A 32 7.19 11.75 -14.38
CA GLY A 32 6.05 12.64 -14.60
C GLY A 32 4.71 11.90 -14.75
N GLN A 33 4.76 10.64 -15.20
CA GLN A 33 3.62 9.73 -15.29
C GLN A 33 3.31 8.98 -13.98
N ARG A 34 3.94 9.32 -12.87
CA ARG A 34 3.81 8.62 -11.57
C ARG A 34 3.56 9.55 -10.38
N LEU A 35 3.27 10.83 -10.62
CA LEU A 35 3.06 11.84 -9.58
C LEU A 35 1.59 12.08 -9.21
N GLY A 36 0.66 11.26 -9.70
CA GLY A 36 -0.78 11.41 -9.40
C GLY A 36 -1.14 11.24 -7.92
N TRP A 37 -0.24 10.68 -7.11
CA TRP A 37 -0.47 10.48 -5.67
C TRP A 37 -0.61 11.80 -4.90
N LEU A 38 -0.06 12.89 -5.44
CA LEU A 38 -0.27 14.25 -4.92
C LEU A 38 -1.75 14.68 -5.01
N ASP A 39 -2.51 14.13 -5.96
CA ASP A 39 -3.94 14.43 -6.14
C ASP A 39 -4.85 13.37 -5.50
N ALA A 40 -4.29 12.33 -4.87
CA ALA A 40 -5.08 11.24 -4.31
C ALA A 40 -6.12 11.69 -3.26
N PRO A 41 -5.82 12.66 -2.36
CA PRO A 41 -6.85 13.22 -1.47
C PRO A 41 -8.02 13.87 -2.24
N ALA A 42 -7.73 14.59 -3.32
CA ALA A 42 -8.77 15.18 -4.18
C ALA A 42 -9.60 14.11 -4.90
N TRP A 43 -8.96 13.02 -5.35
CA TRP A 43 -9.67 11.86 -5.90
C TRP A 43 -10.62 11.25 -4.85
N LEU A 44 -10.16 11.03 -3.62
CA LEU A 44 -11.00 10.51 -2.54
C LEU A 44 -12.18 11.42 -2.25
N LYS A 45 -11.95 12.74 -2.16
CA LYS A 45 -12.99 13.75 -1.97
C LYS A 45 -14.12 13.65 -3.00
N LEU A 46 -13.77 13.44 -4.26
CA LEU A 46 -14.72 13.33 -5.36
C LEU A 46 -15.48 11.99 -5.38
N ASN A 47 -14.84 10.90 -4.93
CA ASN A 47 -15.37 9.54 -5.09
C ASN A 47 -16.00 8.95 -3.81
N GLN A 48 -15.72 9.47 -2.62
CA GLN A 48 -16.15 8.90 -1.34
C GLN A 48 -17.66 8.62 -1.22
N GLY A 49 -18.51 9.49 -1.81
CA GLY A 49 -19.96 9.29 -1.79
C GLY A 49 -20.37 8.04 -2.57
N MET A 50 -19.92 7.93 -3.81
CA MET A 50 -20.20 6.79 -4.68
C MET A 50 -19.63 5.48 -4.12
N LEU A 51 -18.46 5.52 -3.48
CA LEU A 51 -17.89 4.35 -2.80
C LEU A 51 -18.75 3.88 -1.62
N ARG A 52 -19.23 4.81 -0.80
CA ARG A 52 -20.10 4.51 0.35
C ARG A 52 -21.45 3.94 -0.09
N ASP A 53 -22.08 4.56 -1.08
CA ASP A 53 -23.38 4.11 -1.59
C ASP A 53 -23.29 2.70 -2.20
N TRP A 54 -22.19 2.41 -2.92
CA TRP A 54 -21.91 1.08 -3.44
C TRP A 54 -21.67 0.06 -2.31
N ALA A 55 -20.86 0.40 -1.31
CA ALA A 55 -20.60 -0.49 -0.17
C ALA A 55 -21.88 -0.82 0.62
N GLU A 56 -22.78 0.17 0.82
CA GLU A 56 -24.09 -0.06 1.43
C GLU A 56 -24.97 -0.97 0.57
N THR A 57 -24.93 -0.81 -0.76
CA THR A 57 -25.63 -1.71 -1.69
C THR A 57 -25.13 -3.15 -1.58
N ILE A 58 -23.81 -3.35 -1.47
CA ILE A 58 -23.23 -4.68 -1.23
C ILE A 58 -23.71 -5.26 0.11
N HIS A 59 -23.66 -4.49 1.19
CA HIS A 59 -24.12 -4.95 2.51
C HIS A 59 -25.60 -5.35 2.49
N THR A 60 -26.48 -4.52 1.91
CA THR A 60 -27.93 -4.77 1.85
C THR A 60 -28.31 -5.97 0.98
N ARG A 61 -27.44 -6.39 0.06
CA ARG A 61 -27.60 -7.64 -0.72
C ARG A 61 -27.27 -8.91 0.06
N GLY A 62 -26.83 -8.80 1.31
CA GLY A 62 -26.58 -9.94 2.19
C GLY A 62 -25.19 -10.56 2.06
N PHE A 63 -24.21 -9.82 1.51
CA PHE A 63 -22.82 -10.23 1.62
C PHE A 63 -22.36 -10.16 3.08
N GLU A 64 -21.57 -11.14 3.52
CA GLU A 64 -21.13 -11.28 4.92
C GLU A 64 -19.66 -10.93 5.10
N ARG A 65 -18.89 -10.94 4.01
CA ARG A 65 -17.44 -10.70 4.01
C ARG A 65 -16.94 -10.31 2.63
N VAL A 66 -15.72 -9.77 2.62
CA VAL A 66 -14.95 -9.48 1.42
C VAL A 66 -13.64 -10.25 1.46
N VAL A 67 -13.27 -10.85 0.33
CA VAL A 67 -11.94 -11.40 0.11
C VAL A 67 -11.25 -10.58 -0.96
N LEU A 68 -10.24 -9.81 -0.58
CA LEU A 68 -9.43 -9.05 -1.52
C LEU A 68 -8.35 -9.96 -2.09
N LEU A 69 -8.34 -10.10 -3.42
CA LEU A 69 -7.36 -10.87 -4.17
C LEU A 69 -6.34 -9.89 -4.76
N GLY A 70 -5.18 -9.73 -4.13
CA GLY A 70 -4.24 -8.67 -4.48
C GLY A 70 -2.87 -8.87 -3.87
N MET A 71 -1.86 -8.25 -4.48
CA MET A 71 -0.45 -8.36 -4.05
C MET A 71 0.17 -6.97 -3.86
N GLY A 72 1.07 -6.85 -2.88
CA GLY A 72 1.90 -5.67 -2.67
C GLY A 72 1.09 -4.38 -2.57
N GLY A 73 1.37 -3.42 -3.46
CA GLY A 73 0.73 -2.10 -3.39
C GLY A 73 -0.78 -2.12 -3.62
N SER A 74 -1.32 -3.19 -4.21
CA SER A 74 -2.75 -3.39 -4.44
C SER A 74 -3.49 -4.03 -3.26
N SER A 75 -2.79 -4.42 -2.18
CA SER A 75 -3.38 -5.09 -1.02
C SER A 75 -2.93 -4.54 0.35
N LEU A 76 -1.68 -4.08 0.50
CA LEU A 76 -1.14 -3.71 1.82
C LEU A 76 -1.89 -2.55 2.50
N ALA A 77 -2.31 -1.52 1.74
CA ALA A 77 -3.09 -0.44 2.33
C ALA A 77 -4.46 -0.93 2.84
N ALA A 78 -5.10 -1.86 2.10
CA ALA A 78 -6.34 -2.48 2.51
C ALA A 78 -6.15 -3.36 3.76
N GLU A 79 -5.04 -4.10 3.84
CA GLU A 79 -4.67 -4.92 5.01
C GLU A 79 -4.46 -4.04 6.26
N VAL A 80 -3.77 -2.91 6.11
CA VAL A 80 -3.61 -1.92 7.19
C VAL A 80 -4.98 -1.47 7.70
N LEU A 81 -5.86 -1.05 6.80
CA LEU A 81 -7.19 -0.55 7.17
C LEU A 81 -8.05 -1.65 7.81
N ALA A 82 -8.06 -2.86 7.23
CA ALA A 82 -8.82 -3.99 7.76
C ALA A 82 -8.40 -4.34 9.19
N ARG A 83 -7.09 -4.34 9.48
CA ARG A 83 -6.58 -4.67 10.82
C ARG A 83 -6.68 -3.52 11.83
N LEU A 84 -6.67 -2.26 11.37
CA LEU A 84 -6.83 -1.11 12.25
C LEU A 84 -8.28 -0.89 12.69
N PHE A 85 -9.21 -0.99 11.74
CA PHE A 85 -10.62 -0.65 11.96
C PHE A 85 -11.49 -1.87 12.24
N GLY A 86 -11.17 -3.02 11.65
CA GLY A 86 -12.13 -4.12 11.53
C GLY A 86 -13.36 -3.70 10.70
N ALA A 87 -14.39 -4.54 10.70
CA ALA A 87 -15.69 -4.14 10.18
C ALA A 87 -16.39 -3.20 11.17
N SER A 88 -16.91 -2.08 10.69
CA SER A 88 -17.66 -1.11 11.51
C SER A 88 -19.01 -0.73 10.91
N GLY A 89 -20.04 -0.58 11.76
CA GLY A 89 -21.38 -0.20 11.32
C GLY A 89 -21.98 -1.24 10.35
N SER A 90 -22.33 -0.79 9.15
CA SER A 90 -22.77 -1.64 8.02
C SER A 90 -21.62 -2.18 7.15
N GLY A 91 -20.38 -2.07 7.63
CA GLY A 91 -19.21 -2.61 6.96
C GLY A 91 -19.11 -4.13 7.03
N LEU A 92 -18.33 -4.69 6.10
CA LEU A 92 -18.03 -6.12 6.01
C LEU A 92 -16.58 -6.39 6.40
N PRO A 93 -16.28 -7.51 7.09
CA PRO A 93 -14.91 -7.94 7.31
C PRO A 93 -14.20 -8.13 5.96
N VAL A 94 -13.05 -7.46 5.79
CA VAL A 94 -12.16 -7.65 4.64
C VAL A 94 -11.01 -8.57 5.06
N VAL A 95 -10.81 -9.64 4.30
CA VAL A 95 -9.65 -10.52 4.38
C VAL A 95 -8.81 -10.31 3.14
N VAL A 96 -7.53 -9.97 3.30
CA VAL A 96 -6.58 -9.94 2.19
C VAL A 96 -6.03 -11.34 1.96
N LEU A 97 -6.07 -11.79 0.70
CA LEU A 97 -5.43 -13.01 0.24
C LEU A 97 -4.39 -12.64 -0.82
N ASP A 98 -3.14 -12.58 -0.36
CA ASP A 98 -1.94 -12.26 -1.13
C ASP A 98 -0.95 -13.45 -1.15
N ASP A 99 -1.46 -14.66 -0.89
CA ASP A 99 -0.67 -15.89 -0.93
C ASP A 99 -1.34 -16.92 -1.83
N THR A 100 -0.53 -17.56 -2.67
CA THR A 100 -0.97 -18.64 -3.57
C THR A 100 -0.72 -20.03 -2.97
N HIS A 101 -0.15 -20.10 -1.76
CA HIS A 101 0.01 -21.35 -1.04
C HIS A 101 -1.36 -22.02 -0.82
N PRO A 102 -1.53 -23.31 -1.18
CA PRO A 102 -2.83 -23.98 -1.11
C PRO A 102 -3.48 -23.92 0.28
N ASP A 103 -2.70 -24.01 1.36
CA ASP A 103 -3.26 -23.91 2.71
C ASP A 103 -3.84 -22.52 3.03
N ALA A 104 -3.23 -21.44 2.53
CA ALA A 104 -3.75 -20.09 2.70
C ALA A 104 -5.07 -19.92 1.94
N VAL A 105 -5.11 -20.39 0.69
CA VAL A 105 -6.32 -20.36 -0.15
C VAL A 105 -7.45 -21.18 0.50
N LEU A 106 -7.15 -22.40 0.96
CA LEU A 106 -8.12 -23.27 1.62
C LEU A 106 -8.58 -22.72 2.97
N ALA A 107 -7.71 -22.06 3.73
CA ALA A 107 -8.10 -21.40 4.96
C ALA A 107 -9.16 -20.31 4.68
N VAL A 108 -8.94 -19.50 3.63
CA VAL A 108 -9.93 -18.51 3.18
C VAL A 108 -11.22 -19.21 2.75
N THR A 109 -11.16 -20.25 1.91
CA THR A 109 -12.34 -21.01 1.46
C THR A 109 -13.14 -21.61 2.63
N ARG A 110 -12.47 -22.13 3.67
CA ARG A 110 -13.12 -22.80 4.81
C ARG A 110 -13.65 -21.83 5.87
N SER A 111 -13.25 -20.56 5.81
CA SER A 111 -13.58 -19.56 6.83
C SER A 111 -14.92 -18.86 6.60
N GLY A 112 -15.66 -19.17 5.53
CA GLY A 112 -16.98 -18.59 5.26
C GLY A 112 -17.65 -19.20 4.03
N ASP A 113 -18.92 -18.86 3.81
CA ASP A 113 -19.65 -19.28 2.61
C ASP A 113 -19.24 -18.43 1.40
N LEU A 114 -18.84 -19.08 0.30
CA LEU A 114 -18.46 -18.38 -0.93
C LEU A 114 -19.67 -17.65 -1.55
N ALA A 115 -20.88 -18.16 -1.34
CA ALA A 115 -22.12 -17.59 -1.84
C ALA A 115 -22.38 -16.17 -1.33
N THR A 116 -22.02 -15.91 -0.07
CA THR A 116 -22.19 -14.62 0.62
C THR A 116 -20.86 -13.87 0.73
N THR A 117 -19.84 -14.29 -0.04
CA THR A 117 -18.54 -13.62 -0.12
C THR A 117 -18.44 -12.76 -1.37
N LEU A 118 -18.06 -11.49 -1.20
CA LEU A 118 -17.64 -10.62 -2.29
C LEU A 118 -16.12 -10.79 -2.50
N PHE A 119 -15.70 -11.12 -3.71
CA PHE A 119 -14.29 -11.17 -4.10
C PHE A 119 -13.90 -9.86 -4.77
N LEU A 120 -12.92 -9.16 -4.21
CA LEU A 120 -12.39 -7.91 -4.77
C LEU A 120 -11.05 -8.19 -5.46
N ALA A 121 -11.06 -8.35 -6.77
CA ALA A 121 -9.84 -8.53 -7.56
C ALA A 121 -9.09 -7.21 -7.71
N SER A 122 -7.84 -7.16 -7.25
CA SER A 122 -7.09 -5.93 -7.10
C SER A 122 -5.73 -6.05 -7.78
N SER A 123 -5.59 -5.48 -8.99
CA SER A 123 -4.33 -5.54 -9.75
C SER A 123 -4.25 -4.46 -10.81
N LYS A 124 -3.29 -3.54 -10.70
CA LYS A 124 -3.05 -2.45 -11.67
C LYS A 124 -3.02 -2.91 -13.13
N SER A 125 -2.13 -3.86 -13.45
CA SER A 125 -1.99 -4.37 -14.83
C SER A 125 -3.10 -5.34 -15.26
N GLY A 126 -3.90 -5.82 -14.30
CA GLY A 126 -4.82 -6.95 -14.50
C GLY A 126 -4.17 -8.29 -14.88
N SER A 127 -2.84 -8.41 -14.83
CA SER A 127 -2.08 -9.58 -15.32
C SER A 127 -1.11 -10.15 -14.29
N THR A 128 -1.23 -9.75 -13.02
CA THR A 128 -0.43 -10.29 -11.91
C THR A 128 -0.79 -11.77 -11.73
N ALA A 129 0.17 -12.67 -11.88
CA ALA A 129 -0.06 -14.11 -11.99
C ALA A 129 -0.79 -14.69 -10.78
N GLU A 130 -0.42 -14.24 -9.58
CA GLU A 130 -1.02 -14.61 -8.31
C GLU A 130 -2.50 -14.22 -8.27
N VAL A 131 -2.82 -12.96 -8.61
CA VAL A 131 -4.20 -12.46 -8.65
C VAL A 131 -5.02 -13.21 -9.71
N SER A 132 -4.45 -13.46 -10.88
CA SER A 132 -5.12 -14.24 -11.94
C SER A 132 -5.41 -15.69 -11.49
N ALA A 133 -4.49 -16.33 -10.79
CA ALA A 133 -4.67 -17.69 -10.27
C ALA A 133 -5.76 -17.75 -9.20
N LEU A 134 -5.71 -16.83 -8.22
CA LEU A 134 -6.72 -16.73 -7.18
C LEU A 134 -8.11 -16.42 -7.75
N LEU A 135 -8.18 -15.47 -8.69
CA LEU A 135 -9.42 -15.11 -9.37
C LEU A 135 -10.02 -16.32 -10.09
N ALA A 136 -9.19 -17.06 -10.85
CA ALA A 136 -9.65 -18.26 -11.55
C ALA A 136 -10.17 -19.33 -10.57
N TYR A 137 -9.48 -19.57 -9.46
CA TYR A 137 -9.88 -20.55 -8.45
C TYR A 137 -11.27 -20.24 -7.86
N PHE A 138 -11.48 -19.03 -7.34
CA PHE A 138 -12.77 -18.66 -6.73
C PHE A 138 -13.89 -18.52 -7.76
N TRP A 139 -13.56 -18.08 -8.98
CA TRP A 139 -14.52 -18.04 -10.07
C TRP A 139 -15.04 -19.44 -10.40
N MET A 140 -14.14 -20.42 -10.58
CA MET A 140 -14.51 -21.80 -10.87
C MET A 140 -15.30 -22.45 -9.74
N ALA A 141 -14.98 -22.14 -8.48
CA ALA A 141 -15.73 -22.62 -7.33
C ALA A 141 -17.19 -22.13 -7.37
N LEU A 142 -17.41 -20.84 -7.64
CA LEU A 142 -18.76 -20.26 -7.72
C LEU A 142 -19.56 -20.72 -8.96
N GLU A 143 -18.91 -20.89 -10.12
CA GLU A 143 -19.58 -21.42 -11.31
C GLU A 143 -20.00 -22.89 -11.16
N SER A 144 -19.18 -23.69 -10.48
CA SER A 144 -19.48 -25.11 -10.24
C SER A 144 -20.73 -25.30 -9.38
N ASP A 145 -21.06 -24.31 -8.54
CA ASP A 145 -22.30 -24.23 -7.76
C ASP A 145 -23.51 -23.72 -8.58
N GLY A 146 -23.35 -23.49 -9.89
CA GLY A 146 -24.41 -23.01 -10.78
C GLY A 146 -24.77 -21.53 -10.60
N ARG A 147 -23.93 -20.75 -9.93
CA ARG A 147 -24.19 -19.34 -9.62
C ARG A 147 -23.76 -18.43 -10.77
N ARG A 148 -24.36 -17.24 -10.82
CA ARG A 148 -23.87 -16.13 -11.64
C ARG A 148 -22.64 -15.51 -10.96
N ALA A 149 -21.50 -16.18 -11.08
CA ALA A 149 -20.28 -15.86 -10.34
C ALA A 149 -19.94 -14.35 -10.35
N GLY A 150 -20.12 -13.65 -11.48
CA GLY A 150 -19.86 -12.21 -11.61
C GLY A 150 -20.54 -11.33 -10.55
N GLU A 151 -21.70 -11.72 -10.03
CA GLU A 151 -22.40 -10.97 -8.98
C GLU A 151 -21.65 -10.96 -7.63
N ASN A 152 -20.73 -11.92 -7.43
CA ASN A 152 -19.84 -12.06 -6.28
C ASN A 152 -18.44 -11.46 -6.53
N PHE A 153 -18.20 -10.79 -7.66
CA PHE A 153 -16.91 -10.18 -7.95
C PHE A 153 -17.02 -8.68 -8.20
N ALA A 154 -16.04 -7.95 -7.68
CA ALA A 154 -15.72 -6.59 -8.07
C ALA A 154 -14.23 -6.48 -8.40
N ALA A 155 -13.82 -5.43 -9.12
CA ALA A 155 -12.44 -5.22 -9.50
C ALA A 155 -11.96 -3.80 -9.19
N VAL A 156 -10.67 -3.67 -8.86
CA VAL A 156 -9.91 -2.41 -8.86
C VAL A 156 -8.70 -2.57 -9.77
N THR A 157 -8.61 -1.73 -10.81
CA THR A 157 -7.60 -1.88 -11.85
C THR A 157 -7.37 -0.57 -12.61
N ASP A 158 -6.41 -0.54 -13.53
CA ASP A 158 -6.24 0.59 -14.45
C ASP A 158 -7.12 0.46 -15.70
N ALA A 159 -7.41 1.61 -16.31
CA ALA A 159 -8.10 1.68 -17.60
C ALA A 159 -7.30 0.96 -18.70
N GLY A 160 -7.99 0.16 -19.52
CA GLY A 160 -7.43 -0.65 -20.59
C GLY A 160 -6.75 -1.94 -20.14
N SER A 161 -6.83 -2.29 -18.85
CA SER A 161 -6.20 -3.50 -18.31
C SER A 161 -6.95 -4.79 -18.70
N ALA A 162 -6.24 -5.92 -18.63
CA ALA A 162 -6.84 -7.24 -18.85
C ALA A 162 -7.95 -7.55 -17.82
N LEU A 163 -7.81 -7.06 -16.60
CA LEU A 163 -8.81 -7.25 -15.54
C LEU A 163 -10.06 -6.39 -15.78
N GLU A 164 -9.94 -5.18 -16.35
CA GLU A 164 -11.10 -4.38 -16.74
C GLU A 164 -11.92 -5.11 -17.81
N GLN A 165 -11.24 -5.63 -18.83
CA GLN A 165 -11.89 -6.40 -19.89
C GLN A 165 -12.56 -7.66 -19.33
N PHE A 166 -11.85 -8.40 -18.48
CA PHE A 166 -12.38 -9.60 -17.83
C PHE A 166 -13.61 -9.29 -16.98
N ALA A 167 -13.56 -8.25 -16.14
CA ALA A 167 -14.67 -7.82 -15.30
C ALA A 167 -15.91 -7.48 -16.13
N ARG A 168 -15.72 -6.79 -17.27
CA ARG A 168 -16.80 -6.46 -18.22
C ARG A 168 -17.42 -7.71 -18.84
N ASP A 169 -16.59 -8.60 -19.38
CA ASP A 169 -17.03 -9.81 -20.08
C ASP A 169 -17.74 -10.78 -19.14
N ARG A 170 -17.26 -10.86 -17.90
CA ARG A 170 -17.79 -11.72 -16.84
C ARG A 170 -18.87 -11.07 -15.98
N LYS A 171 -19.27 -9.82 -16.31
CA LYS A 171 -20.33 -9.07 -15.63
C LYS A 171 -20.12 -9.01 -14.12
N PHE A 172 -18.92 -8.58 -13.73
CA PHE A 172 -18.63 -8.23 -12.34
C PHE A 172 -19.62 -7.18 -11.86
N ASP A 173 -19.91 -7.19 -10.57
CA ASP A 173 -20.78 -6.20 -9.94
C ASP A 173 -20.31 -4.77 -10.21
N GLN A 174 -19.00 -4.55 -10.06
CA GLN A 174 -18.38 -3.26 -10.31
C GLN A 174 -16.91 -3.40 -10.71
N CYS A 175 -16.44 -2.48 -11.55
CA CYS A 175 -15.03 -2.33 -11.88
C CYS A 175 -14.60 -0.87 -11.65
N PHE A 176 -13.85 -0.63 -10.59
CA PHE A 176 -13.31 0.68 -10.24
C PHE A 176 -11.98 0.93 -10.96
N LEU A 177 -11.90 2.09 -11.61
CA LEU A 177 -10.67 2.52 -12.28
C LEU A 177 -9.83 3.40 -11.36
N ASN A 178 -8.57 3.01 -11.21
CA ASN A 178 -7.58 3.79 -10.50
C ASN A 178 -6.92 4.81 -11.46
N PRO A 179 -6.51 6.01 -10.98
CA PRO A 179 -5.69 6.91 -11.78
C PRO A 179 -4.37 6.23 -12.18
N VAL A 180 -4.13 6.11 -13.49
CA VAL A 180 -3.01 5.34 -14.06
C VAL A 180 -1.64 5.89 -13.67
N ASP A 181 -1.60 7.18 -13.32
CA ASP A 181 -0.41 7.93 -12.90
C ASP A 181 -0.10 7.78 -11.40
N ILE A 182 -0.77 6.86 -10.70
CA ILE A 182 -0.47 6.48 -9.32
C ILE A 182 0.21 5.11 -9.30
N GLY A 183 1.41 5.04 -8.72
CA GLY A 183 2.11 3.77 -8.50
C GLY A 183 1.43 2.92 -7.42
N GLY A 184 1.58 1.59 -7.49
CA GLY A 184 0.90 0.67 -6.56
C GLY A 184 1.14 1.00 -5.09
N ARG A 185 2.41 1.11 -4.65
CA ARG A 185 2.74 1.48 -3.27
C ARG A 185 2.35 2.91 -2.87
N TYR A 186 1.98 3.75 -3.83
CA TYR A 186 1.46 5.11 -3.62
C TYR A 186 -0.08 5.21 -3.69
N SER A 187 -0.79 4.08 -3.83
CA SER A 187 -2.24 4.05 -4.11
C SER A 187 -3.16 3.94 -2.87
N ALA A 188 -2.62 4.16 -1.67
CA ALA A 188 -3.37 4.00 -0.42
C ALA A 188 -4.61 4.89 -0.33
N LEU A 189 -4.56 6.11 -0.88
CA LEU A 189 -5.66 7.08 -0.85
C LEU A 189 -6.46 7.13 -2.17
N SER A 190 -6.20 6.22 -3.11
CA SER A 190 -6.96 6.08 -4.35
C SER A 190 -7.84 4.82 -4.31
N ALA A 191 -8.35 4.37 -5.47
CA ALA A 191 -9.30 3.26 -5.54
C ALA A 191 -8.79 1.99 -4.84
N PHE A 192 -7.49 1.71 -4.92
CA PHE A 192 -6.88 0.50 -4.34
C PHE A 192 -7.01 0.42 -2.81
N GLY A 193 -6.88 1.54 -2.10
CA GLY A 193 -7.12 1.57 -0.66
C GLY A 193 -8.57 1.92 -0.29
N MET A 194 -9.22 2.79 -1.06
CA MET A 194 -10.49 3.41 -0.65
C MET A 194 -11.72 2.57 -0.99
N VAL A 195 -11.67 1.73 -2.03
CA VAL A 195 -12.74 0.74 -2.29
C VAL A 195 -12.85 -0.26 -1.14
N PRO A 196 -11.77 -0.94 -0.68
CA PRO A 196 -11.87 -1.81 0.49
C PRO A 196 -12.15 -1.05 1.79
N ALA A 197 -11.69 0.20 1.94
CA ALA A 197 -12.06 1.04 3.10
C ALA A 197 -13.58 1.28 3.19
N ALA A 198 -14.22 1.56 2.06
CA ALA A 198 -15.67 1.73 1.98
C ALA A 198 -16.41 0.44 2.36
N LEU A 199 -15.95 -0.70 1.83
CA LEU A 199 -16.51 -2.01 2.16
C LEU A 199 -16.35 -2.37 3.65
N LEU A 200 -15.25 -1.98 4.28
CA LEU A 200 -15.04 -2.11 5.73
C LEU A 200 -15.99 -1.25 6.58
N GLY A 201 -16.65 -0.26 5.96
CA GLY A 201 -17.46 0.73 6.65
C GLY A 201 -16.64 1.80 7.36
N VAL A 202 -15.41 2.06 6.91
CA VAL A 202 -14.55 3.12 7.47
C VAL A 202 -15.12 4.49 7.10
N ASP A 203 -15.07 5.44 8.03
CA ASP A 203 -15.45 6.82 7.77
C ASP A 203 -14.43 7.50 6.83
N LEU A 204 -14.74 7.49 5.54
CA LEU A 204 -13.90 8.07 4.49
C LEU A 204 -13.75 9.58 4.61
N GLU A 205 -14.71 10.28 5.23
CA GLU A 205 -14.63 11.73 5.41
C GLU A 205 -13.56 12.07 6.46
N ARG A 206 -13.47 11.28 7.53
CA ARG A 206 -12.40 11.42 8.53
C ARG A 206 -11.02 11.04 7.98
N LEU A 207 -10.93 9.97 7.20
CA LEU A 207 -9.67 9.62 6.51
C LEU A 207 -9.22 10.73 5.56
N LEU A 208 -10.15 11.27 4.77
CA LEU A 208 -9.90 12.38 3.87
C LEU A 208 -9.44 13.63 4.63
N ALA A 209 -10.13 14.00 5.71
CA ALA A 209 -9.75 15.17 6.50
C ALA A 209 -8.32 15.07 7.03
N SER A 210 -7.89 13.88 7.45
CA SER A 210 -6.51 13.63 7.85
C SER A 210 -5.52 13.71 6.67
N ALA A 211 -5.88 13.12 5.52
CA ALA A 211 -5.07 13.18 4.30
C ALA A 211 -4.89 14.62 3.79
N ASP A 212 -5.97 15.42 3.76
CA ASP A 212 -5.94 16.83 3.39
C ASP A 212 -5.08 17.65 4.38
N ALA A 213 -5.14 17.35 5.68
CA ALA A 213 -4.28 18.00 6.67
C ALA A 213 -2.79 17.69 6.43
N ALA A 214 -2.44 16.44 6.10
CA ALA A 214 -1.07 16.04 5.76
C ALA A 214 -0.58 16.67 4.44
N LEU A 215 -1.45 16.76 3.43
CA LEU A 215 -1.17 17.45 2.18
C LEU A 215 -0.91 18.95 2.43
N ASN A 216 -1.74 19.62 3.22
CA ASN A 216 -1.56 21.04 3.50
C ASN A 216 -0.36 21.34 4.41
N SER A 217 -0.02 20.46 5.35
CA SER A 217 1.12 20.65 6.26
C SER A 217 2.48 20.36 5.61
N SER A 218 2.49 19.59 4.52
CA SER A 218 3.68 19.29 3.73
C SER A 218 3.99 20.36 2.67
N ASP A 219 3.02 21.21 2.32
CA ASP A 219 3.20 22.32 1.38
C ASP A 219 3.93 23.50 2.06
N PRO A 220 5.15 23.87 1.62
CA PRO A 220 5.90 24.97 2.21
C PRO A 220 5.26 26.35 2.00
N GLN A 221 4.25 26.46 1.14
CA GLN A 221 3.48 27.69 0.92
C GLN A 221 2.23 27.78 1.79
N SER A 222 1.86 26.71 2.48
CA SER A 222 0.68 26.65 3.33
C SER A 222 0.87 27.40 4.65
N SER A 223 -0.19 28.02 5.16
CA SER A 223 -0.21 28.64 6.49
C SER A 223 -0.17 27.62 7.63
N SER A 224 -0.46 26.34 7.35
CA SER A 224 -0.43 25.23 8.29
C SER A 224 0.80 24.34 8.14
N ALA A 225 1.86 24.81 7.47
CA ALA A 225 3.07 24.04 7.22
C ALA A 225 3.73 23.62 8.55
N ASP A 226 4.07 22.33 8.69
CA ASP A 226 4.82 21.80 9.85
C ASP A 226 6.17 21.16 9.47
N HIS A 227 6.38 20.90 8.17
CA HIS A 227 7.59 20.32 7.59
C HIS A 227 8.03 18.97 8.19
N SER A 228 7.16 18.27 8.92
CA SER A 228 7.51 17.00 9.56
C SER A 228 7.76 15.88 8.54
N ALA A 229 6.98 15.83 7.46
CA ALA A 229 7.18 14.87 6.36
C ALA A 229 8.49 15.15 5.62
N LEU A 230 8.78 16.44 5.37
CA LEU A 230 10.04 16.89 4.79
C LEU A 230 11.24 16.50 5.68
N ALA A 231 11.15 16.75 6.98
CA ALA A 231 12.19 16.41 7.94
C ALA A 231 12.44 14.90 8.00
N LEU A 232 11.39 14.07 7.95
CA LEU A 232 11.51 12.62 7.87
C LEU A 232 12.27 12.19 6.61
N GLY A 233 11.89 12.72 5.44
CA GLY A 233 12.56 12.40 4.17
C GLY A 233 14.01 12.83 4.11
N GLN A 234 14.32 14.02 4.60
CA GLN A 234 15.69 14.54 4.67
C GLN A 234 16.54 13.74 5.63
N MET A 235 16.01 13.41 6.82
CA MET A 235 16.69 12.56 7.78
C MET A 235 17.01 11.21 7.15
N MET A 236 16.02 10.55 6.53
CA MET A 236 16.18 9.27 5.85
C MET A 236 17.29 9.32 4.78
N GLY A 237 17.21 10.27 3.86
CA GLY A 237 18.20 10.39 2.77
C GLY A 237 19.61 10.75 3.26
N ARG A 238 19.74 11.75 4.15
CA ARG A 238 21.05 12.21 4.65
C ARG A 238 21.72 11.15 5.53
N ALA A 239 20.95 10.48 6.38
CA ALA A 239 21.46 9.41 7.24
C ALA A 239 21.99 8.25 6.39
N ALA A 240 21.26 7.81 5.37
CA ALA A 240 21.70 6.76 4.46
C ALA A 240 22.99 7.15 3.70
N LEU A 241 23.10 8.38 3.20
CA LEU A 241 24.33 8.90 2.59
C LEU A 241 25.52 8.94 3.57
N ALA A 242 25.25 9.10 4.87
CA ALA A 242 26.25 9.06 5.93
C ALA A 242 26.56 7.64 6.43
N GLY A 243 26.05 6.59 5.78
CA GLY A 243 26.26 5.19 6.16
C GLY A 243 25.31 4.66 7.24
N ARG A 244 24.25 5.41 7.57
CA ARG A 244 23.15 4.98 8.47
C ARG A 244 21.94 4.60 7.64
N ASP A 245 21.99 3.43 7.02
CA ASP A 245 21.02 2.99 6.01
C ASP A 245 19.88 2.12 6.56
N LYS A 246 19.89 1.79 7.86
CA LYS A 246 18.81 1.00 8.49
C LYS A 246 17.82 1.89 9.22
N LEU A 247 16.59 1.91 8.73
CA LEU A 247 15.47 2.62 9.32
C LEU A 247 14.67 1.71 10.24
N THR A 248 14.82 1.88 11.54
CA THR A 248 13.99 1.18 12.52
C THR A 248 12.66 1.93 12.67
N VAL A 249 11.55 1.26 12.35
CA VAL A 249 10.20 1.82 12.43
C VAL A 249 9.54 1.37 13.74
N LEU A 250 9.30 2.32 14.63
CA LEU A 250 8.65 2.10 15.92
C LEU A 250 7.23 2.64 15.88
N LEU A 251 6.25 1.78 16.13
CA LEU A 251 4.83 2.12 16.06
C LEU A 251 4.17 1.85 17.40
N SER A 252 3.20 2.68 17.79
CA SER A 252 2.26 2.30 18.86
C SER A 252 1.63 0.96 18.52
N SER A 253 1.36 0.13 19.53
CA SER A 253 0.90 -1.27 19.31
C SER A 253 -0.34 -1.37 18.43
N ARG A 254 -1.30 -0.43 18.58
CA ARG A 254 -2.50 -0.36 17.75
C ARG A 254 -2.20 -0.07 16.29
N LEU A 255 -1.07 0.59 15.99
CA LEU A 255 -0.62 0.93 14.64
C LEU A 255 0.28 -0.15 14.02
N ALA A 256 0.53 -1.28 14.69
CA ALA A 256 1.40 -2.35 14.19
C ALA A 256 1.11 -2.81 12.73
N PRO A 257 -0.15 -2.89 12.25
CA PRO A 257 -0.42 -3.26 10.86
C PRO A 257 0.22 -2.32 9.83
N PHE A 258 0.46 -1.05 10.18
CA PHE A 258 1.04 -0.05 9.28
C PHE A 258 2.48 -0.37 8.87
N ALA A 259 3.18 -1.18 9.65
CA ALA A 259 4.59 -1.51 9.45
C ALA A 259 4.87 -2.11 8.06
N GLY A 260 4.08 -3.11 7.63
CA GLY A 260 4.30 -3.78 6.35
C GLY A 260 4.13 -2.85 5.14
N TRP A 261 3.20 -1.90 5.23
CA TRP A 261 3.04 -0.90 4.18
C TRP A 261 4.21 0.10 4.13
N ILE A 262 4.71 0.57 5.29
CA ILE A 262 5.91 1.42 5.36
C ILE A 262 7.12 0.67 4.79
N GLU A 263 7.27 -0.59 5.16
CA GLU A 263 8.36 -1.45 4.71
C GLU A 263 8.41 -1.52 3.17
N GLN A 264 7.27 -1.84 2.54
CA GLN A 264 7.18 -1.85 1.08
C GLN A 264 7.50 -0.47 0.50
N LEU A 265 6.88 0.58 1.02
CA LEU A 265 7.02 1.94 0.49
C LEU A 265 8.48 2.40 0.51
N VAL A 266 9.19 2.19 1.63
CA VAL A 266 10.57 2.63 1.79
C VAL A 266 11.51 1.75 0.97
N ALA A 267 11.41 0.42 1.10
CA ALA A 267 12.34 -0.49 0.44
C ALA A 267 12.24 -0.42 -1.08
N GLU A 268 11.03 -0.49 -1.65
CA GLU A 268 10.86 -0.50 -3.12
C GLU A 268 11.15 0.86 -3.76
N SER A 269 11.01 1.96 -3.02
CA SER A 269 11.29 3.30 -3.54
C SER A 269 12.77 3.68 -3.44
N THR A 270 13.47 3.24 -2.39
CA THR A 270 14.86 3.68 -2.15
C THR A 270 15.92 2.67 -2.58
N GLY A 271 15.60 1.36 -2.59
CA GLY A 271 16.50 0.28 -2.96
C GLY A 271 16.80 0.25 -4.47
N LYS A 272 17.62 1.17 -4.96
CA LYS A 272 17.93 1.38 -6.38
C LYS A 272 19.41 1.66 -6.58
N SER A 273 19.96 1.19 -7.69
CA SER A 273 21.29 1.64 -8.17
C SER A 273 22.42 1.52 -7.14
N GLY A 274 22.37 0.49 -6.28
CA GLY A 274 23.37 0.28 -5.21
C GLY A 274 23.16 1.15 -3.96
N MET A 275 22.13 2.00 -3.95
CA MET A 275 21.65 2.75 -2.80
C MET A 275 20.43 2.05 -2.21
N GLY A 276 20.11 2.35 -0.95
CA GLY A 276 18.90 1.85 -0.33
C GLY A 276 18.77 2.24 1.12
N ILE A 277 17.53 2.32 1.57
CA ILE A 277 17.19 2.33 2.99
C ILE A 277 16.57 0.99 3.30
N VAL A 278 17.09 0.32 4.33
CA VAL A 278 16.55 -0.96 4.81
C VAL A 278 15.57 -0.66 5.95
N PRO A 279 14.25 -0.66 5.70
CA PRO A 279 13.27 -0.57 6.76
C PRO A 279 13.30 -1.84 7.61
N ILE A 280 13.29 -1.66 8.93
CA ILE A 280 13.23 -2.75 9.90
C ILE A 280 12.01 -2.53 10.77
N THR A 281 11.07 -3.46 10.64
CA THR A 281 9.80 -3.46 11.36
C THR A 281 9.88 -4.46 12.52
N GLY A 282 9.18 -4.16 13.63
CA GLY A 282 9.10 -5.07 14.78
C GLY A 282 10.40 -5.22 15.61
N GLU A 283 11.42 -4.40 15.39
CA GLU A 283 12.69 -4.48 16.11
C GLU A 283 12.56 -4.05 17.58
N ALA A 284 13.01 -4.93 18.49
CA ALA A 284 12.89 -4.74 19.94
C ALA A 284 14.24 -4.90 20.65
N LEU A 285 15.29 -4.26 20.13
CA LEU A 285 16.61 -4.28 20.76
C LEU A 285 16.69 -3.31 21.95
N PRO A 286 17.52 -3.63 22.98
CA PRO A 286 17.99 -2.65 23.94
C PRO A 286 18.69 -1.48 23.24
N ILE A 287 18.63 -0.28 23.82
CA ILE A 287 19.13 0.94 23.15
C ILE A 287 20.63 0.85 22.92
N GLU A 288 21.37 0.33 23.89
CA GLU A 288 22.81 0.09 23.85
C GLU A 288 23.26 -0.96 22.82
N ALA A 289 22.33 -1.74 22.27
CA ALA A 289 22.63 -2.75 21.26
C ALA A 289 22.51 -2.21 19.83
N TYR A 290 21.97 -1.00 19.64
CA TYR A 290 21.91 -0.38 18.33
C TYR A 290 23.30 0.09 17.89
N GLY A 291 23.67 -0.25 16.66
CA GLY A 291 24.88 0.25 16.02
C GLY A 291 24.74 1.70 15.54
N ASP A 292 25.86 2.24 15.06
CA ASP A 292 25.91 3.54 14.39
C ASP A 292 25.29 3.54 12.99
N ASP A 293 24.76 2.42 12.52
CA ASP A 293 24.09 2.24 11.24
C ASP A 293 22.58 2.54 11.29
N ARG A 294 22.06 2.95 12.45
CA ARG A 294 20.63 3.15 12.71
C ARG A 294 20.15 4.58 12.56
N MET A 295 18.90 4.69 12.11
CA MET A 295 18.02 5.84 12.24
C MET A 295 16.60 5.37 12.59
N PHE A 296 15.79 6.24 13.20
CA PHE A 296 14.49 5.85 13.74
C PHE A 296 13.35 6.73 13.22
N ALA A 297 12.26 6.09 12.82
CA ALA A 297 10.98 6.76 12.62
C ALA A 297 9.98 6.23 13.65
N VAL A 298 9.40 7.14 14.43
CA VAL A 298 8.51 6.79 15.53
C VAL A 298 7.12 7.35 15.24
N VAL A 299 6.13 6.47 15.02
CA VAL A 299 4.72 6.85 14.84
C VAL A 299 3.96 6.53 16.12
N ILE A 300 3.54 7.58 16.82
CA ILE A 300 3.01 7.51 18.19
C ILE A 300 1.54 7.88 18.17
N LEU A 301 0.68 7.01 18.67
CA LEU A 301 -0.72 7.33 18.95
C LEU A 301 -0.80 8.11 20.27
N GLU A 302 -1.63 9.16 20.30
CA GLU A 302 -1.82 9.98 21.49
C GLU A 302 -2.17 9.12 22.72
N GLY A 303 -1.47 9.38 23.83
CA GLY A 303 -1.59 8.60 25.07
C GLY A 303 -0.59 7.43 25.21
N ASP A 304 0.20 7.09 24.18
CA ASP A 304 1.24 6.06 24.30
C ASP A 304 2.52 6.58 25.01
N CYS A 305 2.44 6.66 26.33
CA CYS A 305 3.56 7.11 27.17
C CYS A 305 4.79 6.19 27.09
N ALA A 306 4.59 4.89 26.84
CA ALA A 306 5.69 3.92 26.81
C ALA A 306 6.55 4.13 25.56
N LEU A 307 5.94 4.26 24.39
CA LEU A 307 6.67 4.56 23.17
C LEU A 307 7.27 5.96 23.19
N GLN A 308 6.56 6.94 23.76
CA GLN A 308 7.10 8.29 23.96
C GLN A 308 8.39 8.25 24.78
N ALA A 309 8.39 7.61 25.97
CA ALA A 309 9.58 7.49 26.81
C ALA A 309 10.71 6.72 26.11
N ARG A 310 10.39 5.64 25.38
CA ARG A 310 11.40 4.89 24.60
C ARG A 310 12.04 5.77 23.53
N SER A 311 11.25 6.58 22.83
CA SER A 311 11.77 7.48 21.80
C SER A 311 12.68 8.57 22.37
N GLU A 312 12.37 9.11 23.56
CA GLU A 312 13.21 10.06 24.29
C GLU A 312 14.54 9.44 24.71
N ALA A 313 14.53 8.19 25.17
CA ALA A 313 15.75 7.48 25.52
C ALA A 313 16.64 7.18 24.29
N ILE A 314 16.04 6.86 23.13
CA ILE A 314 16.77 6.69 21.86
C ILE A 314 17.43 8.01 21.42
N GLU A 315 16.71 9.13 21.57
CA GLU A 315 17.24 10.47 21.29
C GLU A 315 18.41 10.83 22.21
N ALA A 316 18.26 10.57 23.51
CA ALA A 316 19.29 10.83 24.51
C ALA A 316 20.56 9.98 24.30
N ALA A 317 20.41 8.80 23.67
CA ALA A 317 21.53 7.96 23.25
C ALA A 317 22.22 8.46 21.95
N GLY A 318 21.70 9.51 21.32
CA GLY A 318 22.31 10.16 20.16
C GLY A 318 21.92 9.58 18.80
N HIS A 319 20.92 8.70 18.74
CA HIS A 319 20.45 8.17 17.46
C HIS A 319 19.57 9.20 16.72
N PRO A 320 19.73 9.37 15.39
CA PRO A 320 18.84 10.20 14.59
C PRO A 320 17.42 9.65 14.64
N LEU A 321 16.44 10.51 14.92
CA LEU A 321 15.04 10.10 14.88
C LEU A 321 14.09 11.21 14.43
N VAL A 322 12.91 10.82 13.95
CA VAL A 322 11.76 11.70 13.73
C VAL A 322 10.52 11.09 14.37
N ARG A 323 9.72 11.92 15.05
CA ARG A 323 8.45 11.51 15.68
C ARG A 323 7.28 12.06 14.86
N HIS A 324 6.32 11.20 14.57
CA HIS A 324 5.03 11.56 13.97
C HIS A 324 3.93 11.17 14.97
N LYS A 325 3.22 12.17 15.50
CA LYS A 325 2.14 11.97 16.47
C LYS A 325 0.79 11.93 15.77
N LEU A 326 0.01 10.88 16.02
CA LEU A 326 -1.36 10.69 15.55
C LEU A 326 -2.30 10.85 16.75
N LYS A 327 -3.40 11.60 16.60
CA LYS A 327 -4.41 11.80 17.65
C LYS A 327 -5.26 10.55 17.84
N ASP A 328 -5.69 9.96 16.73
CA ASP A 328 -6.40 8.69 16.73
C ASP A 328 -6.10 7.87 15.45
N ILE A 329 -6.72 6.70 15.33
CA ILE A 329 -6.45 5.79 14.20
C ILE A 329 -6.92 6.32 12.84
N TYR A 330 -7.82 7.31 12.78
CA TYR A 330 -8.19 7.94 11.51
C TYR A 330 -7.07 8.82 10.96
N ASP A 331 -6.11 9.21 11.80
CA ASP A 331 -4.93 9.94 11.31
C ASP A 331 -4.02 9.08 10.42
N ILE A 332 -4.33 7.79 10.26
CA ILE A 332 -3.68 6.92 9.27
C ILE A 332 -3.84 7.46 7.83
N GLY A 333 -4.95 8.15 7.53
CA GLY A 333 -5.18 8.79 6.23
C GLY A 333 -4.08 9.80 5.89
N GLY A 334 -3.77 10.69 6.84
CA GLY A 334 -2.64 11.62 6.75
C GLY A 334 -1.29 10.93 6.82
N ALA A 335 -1.15 9.87 7.61
CA ALA A 335 0.09 9.11 7.70
C ALA A 335 0.51 8.45 6.38
N PHE A 336 -0.44 7.94 5.58
CA PHE A 336 -0.14 7.44 4.24
C PHE A 336 0.50 8.53 3.37
N PHE A 337 -0.10 9.72 3.32
CA PHE A 337 0.45 10.84 2.54
C PHE A 337 1.80 11.32 3.08
N HIS A 338 1.91 11.46 4.40
CA HIS A 338 3.13 11.90 5.10
C HIS A 338 4.34 11.04 4.73
N TRP A 339 4.18 9.71 4.76
CA TRP A 339 5.23 8.77 4.39
C TRP A 339 5.54 8.78 2.88
N GLN A 340 4.51 8.86 2.03
CA GLN A 340 4.70 8.98 0.57
C GLN A 340 5.54 10.21 0.21
N PHE A 341 5.23 11.35 0.84
CA PHE A 341 5.96 12.60 0.68
C PHE A 341 7.40 12.48 1.20
N ALA A 342 7.58 11.94 2.42
CA ALA A 342 8.89 11.73 3.01
C ALA A 342 9.78 10.82 2.15
N VAL A 343 9.24 9.76 1.55
CA VAL A 343 9.99 8.86 0.67
C VAL A 343 10.33 9.54 -0.67
N ALA A 344 9.44 10.38 -1.21
CA ALA A 344 9.75 11.18 -2.40
C ALA A 344 10.91 12.16 -2.14
N VAL A 345 10.93 12.81 -0.97
CA VAL A 345 12.04 13.65 -0.49
C VAL A 345 13.32 12.83 -0.34
N ALA A 346 13.26 11.66 0.32
CA ALA A 346 14.43 10.80 0.49
C ALA A 346 15.01 10.34 -0.85
N GLY A 347 14.16 10.00 -1.82
CA GLY A 347 14.57 9.67 -3.18
C GLY A 347 15.34 10.81 -3.86
N ALA A 348 14.88 12.05 -3.68
CA ALA A 348 15.58 13.24 -4.19
C ALA A 348 16.95 13.42 -3.54
N VAL A 349 17.04 13.27 -2.22
CA VAL A 349 18.31 13.36 -1.48
C VAL A 349 19.29 12.26 -1.89
N LEU A 350 18.80 11.05 -2.12
CA LEU A 350 19.60 9.90 -2.55
C LEU A 350 20.00 9.94 -4.03
N GLY A 351 19.35 10.78 -4.85
CA GLY A 351 19.55 10.82 -6.30
C GLY A 351 19.01 9.56 -7.00
N VAL A 352 17.88 9.01 -6.52
CA VAL A 352 17.22 7.84 -7.11
C VAL A 352 15.80 8.18 -7.54
N ASN A 353 15.24 7.38 -8.46
CA ASN A 353 13.83 7.45 -8.82
C ASN A 353 12.98 6.64 -7.82
N PRO A 354 12.17 7.28 -6.97
CA PRO A 354 11.37 6.57 -5.97
C PRO A 354 10.10 5.93 -6.53
N PHE A 355 9.79 6.15 -7.82
CA PHE A 355 8.49 5.80 -8.39
C PHE A 355 8.51 4.59 -9.34
N ASP A 356 9.69 4.07 -9.68
CA ASP A 356 9.83 2.90 -10.55
C ASP A 356 9.97 1.58 -9.77
N GLU A 357 9.98 0.46 -10.48
CA GLU A 357 10.07 -0.89 -9.90
C GLU A 357 10.76 -1.91 -10.86
N PRO A 358 12.00 -1.65 -11.31
CA PRO A 358 12.69 -2.50 -12.28
C PRO A 358 12.87 -3.94 -11.78
N ASP A 359 13.24 -4.15 -10.52
CA ASP A 359 13.46 -5.49 -9.98
C ASP A 359 12.17 -6.30 -9.81
N VAL A 360 11.06 -5.66 -9.43
CA VAL A 360 9.72 -6.30 -9.40
C VAL A 360 9.32 -6.72 -10.80
N SER A 361 9.51 -5.84 -11.79
CA SER A 361 9.22 -6.13 -13.19
C SER A 361 10.07 -7.30 -13.72
N ARG A 362 11.35 -7.34 -13.36
CA ARG A 362 12.27 -8.45 -13.70
C ARG A 362 11.84 -9.77 -13.06
N SER A 363 11.43 -9.75 -11.80
CA SER A 363 10.93 -10.93 -11.10
C SER A 363 9.68 -11.48 -11.79
N LYS A 364 8.68 -10.63 -12.06
CA LYS A 364 7.46 -10.99 -12.80
C LYS A 364 7.77 -11.61 -14.17
N ALA A 365 8.65 -10.98 -14.95
CA ALA A 365 9.06 -11.49 -16.26
C ALA A 365 9.75 -12.87 -16.15
N THR A 366 10.56 -13.07 -15.10
CA THR A 366 11.22 -14.35 -14.83
C THR A 366 10.21 -15.44 -14.48
N THR A 367 9.25 -15.15 -13.61
CA THR A 367 8.17 -16.08 -13.25
C THR A 367 7.36 -16.49 -14.48
N ILE A 368 6.94 -15.52 -15.31
CA ILE A 368 6.20 -15.80 -16.56
C ILE A 368 7.03 -16.68 -17.50
N ARG A 369 8.33 -16.41 -17.64
CA ARG A 369 9.23 -17.23 -18.45
C ARG A 369 9.29 -18.67 -17.95
N LEU A 370 9.41 -18.88 -16.64
CA LEU A 370 9.47 -20.22 -16.04
C LEU A 370 8.16 -21.00 -16.19
N LEU A 371 7.00 -20.35 -15.99
CA LEU A 371 5.68 -20.97 -16.16
C LEU A 371 5.36 -21.35 -17.62
N ASN A 372 5.98 -20.65 -18.58
CA ASN A 372 5.83 -20.92 -20.01
C ASN A 372 6.90 -21.87 -20.55
N ASP A 373 7.90 -22.25 -19.76
CA ASP A 373 8.92 -23.21 -20.20
C ASP A 373 8.30 -24.61 -20.34
N PRO A 374 8.27 -25.19 -21.55
CA PRO A 374 7.73 -26.54 -21.78
C PRO A 374 8.40 -27.61 -20.91
N LYS A 375 9.68 -27.45 -20.57
CA LYS A 375 10.43 -28.39 -19.73
C LYS A 375 9.99 -28.36 -18.26
N MET A 376 9.47 -27.22 -17.79
CA MET A 376 8.88 -27.11 -16.45
C MET A 376 7.46 -27.68 -16.42
N ARG A 377 6.73 -27.63 -17.55
CA ARG A 377 5.39 -28.25 -17.66
C ARG A 377 5.43 -29.78 -17.66
N ASP A 378 6.52 -30.37 -18.15
CA ASP A 378 6.70 -31.83 -18.25
C ASP A 378 7.09 -32.50 -16.91
N ASN A 379 7.43 -31.72 -15.88
CA ASN A 379 7.67 -32.21 -14.51
C ASN A 379 6.38 -32.32 -13.66
N SER A 380 5.20 -32.36 -14.29
CA SER A 380 3.87 -32.36 -13.64
C SER A 380 3.34 -33.73 -13.21
N GLU A 381 4.22 -34.70 -12.90
CA GLU A 381 3.80 -35.90 -12.13
C GLU A 381 3.51 -35.60 -10.65
N LEU A 382 3.61 -34.34 -10.20
CA LEU A 382 3.18 -33.94 -8.87
C LEU A 382 1.71 -33.49 -8.88
N VAL A 383 0.90 -34.32 -8.21
CA VAL A 383 -0.53 -34.17 -7.90
C VAL A 383 -1.50 -34.70 -8.98
N THR A 384 -1.54 -36.03 -9.10
CA THR A 384 -2.82 -36.69 -9.37
C THR A 384 -3.71 -36.43 -8.16
N VAL A 385 -4.69 -35.54 -8.30
CA VAL A 385 -5.80 -35.46 -7.33
C VAL A 385 -6.45 -36.85 -7.33
N ALA A 386 -6.26 -37.59 -6.25
CA ALA A 386 -6.94 -38.86 -6.05
C ALA A 386 -8.44 -38.59 -6.19
N LYS A 387 -9.06 -39.17 -7.22
CA LYS A 387 -10.50 -39.30 -7.26
C LYS A 387 -10.86 -40.21 -6.09
N ASP A 388 -11.50 -39.64 -5.07
CA ASP A 388 -12.19 -40.44 -4.05
C ASP A 388 -13.10 -41.44 -4.78
N GLN A 389 -12.77 -42.72 -4.65
CA GLN A 389 -13.68 -43.82 -4.90
C GLN A 389 -14.16 -44.30 -3.54
N GLY A 390 -15.44 -44.06 -3.23
CA GLY A 390 -16.12 -44.63 -2.06
C GLY A 390 -17.09 -43.65 -1.43
#